data_AF-A0A2P6PAY4-F1
#
_entry.id   AF-A0A2P6PAY4-F1
#
_cell.length_a   1.000
_cell.length_b   1.000
_cell.length_c   1.000
_cell.angle_alpha   90.00
_cell.angle_beta   90.00
_cell.angle_gamma   90.00
#
_symmetry.space_group_name_H-M   'P 1'
#
loop_
_entity.id
_entity.type
_entity.pdbx_description
1 polymer ?
#
loop_
_entity_poly.entity_id
_entity_poly.type
_entity_poly.pdbx_seq_one_letter_code
_entity_poly.pdbx_strand_id
1 'polypeptide(L)'
;MLSKIRHRNLIKIISCCSQTDFKAVVLNYMPNGSLDKWLYSESFSLNILQRLNIMIDVASALEYLHHGYGTPIVHCDLKPSNILLDNDMGAHVADFGIAKLLGGGDSMTQTMTLATIGIWNGRNSFQKRGCVQFWYCTHGNIHKKEADR
;
A
#
# COMPACT_ATOMS: atom_id res chain seq x y z
N MET A 1 11.41 -7.60 -6.84
CA MET A 1 10.42 -8.62 -6.44
C MET A 1 9.01 -8.07 -6.49
N LEU A 2 8.70 -6.98 -5.78
CA LEU A 2 7.37 -6.36 -5.79
C LEU A 2 6.86 -5.94 -7.19
N SER A 3 7.75 -5.57 -8.12
CA SER A 3 7.37 -5.21 -9.50
C SER A 3 6.76 -6.36 -10.32
N LYS A 4 6.95 -7.62 -9.89
CA LYS A 4 6.39 -8.81 -10.53
C LYS A 4 5.02 -9.22 -9.95
N ILE A 5 4.66 -8.70 -8.78
CA ILE A 5 3.36 -8.93 -8.16
C ILE A 5 2.39 -7.94 -8.81
N ARG A 6 1.42 -8.44 -9.58
CA ARG A 6 0.47 -7.60 -10.31
C ARG A 6 -0.92 -8.18 -10.17
N HIS A 7 -1.78 -7.44 -9.50
CA HIS A 7 -3.19 -7.76 -9.34
C HIS A 7 -4.01 -6.47 -9.36
N ARG A 8 -5.25 -6.54 -9.84
CA ARG A 8 -6.14 -5.35 -9.94
C ARG A 8 -6.44 -4.71 -8.58
N ASN A 9 -6.44 -5.51 -7.50
CA ASN A 9 -6.72 -5.06 -6.13
C ASN A 9 -5.46 -4.95 -5.26
N LEU A 10 -4.27 -4.88 -5.86
CA LEU A 10 -3.03 -4.53 -5.16
C LEU A 10 -2.53 -3.19 -5.66
N ILE A 11 -1.99 -2.35 -4.76
CA ILE A 11 -1.46 -1.06 -5.15
C ILE A 11 -0.37 -1.21 -6.22
N LYS A 12 -0.58 -0.56 -7.38
CA LYS A 12 0.34 -0.67 -8.50
C LYS A 12 1.57 0.19 -8.25
N ILE A 13 2.74 -0.48 -8.19
CA ILE A 13 4.03 0.19 -8.27
C ILE A 13 4.34 0.51 -9.73
N ILE A 14 4.48 1.80 -10.02
CA ILE A 14 4.85 2.31 -11.35
C ILE A 14 6.36 2.22 -11.53
N SER A 15 7.11 2.72 -10.56
CA SER A 15 8.56 2.74 -10.59
C SER A 15 9.15 2.81 -9.18
N CYS A 16 10.42 2.44 -9.05
CA CYS A 16 11.19 2.60 -7.83
C CYS A 16 12.52 3.27 -8.14
N CYS A 17 12.98 4.12 -7.25
CA CYS A 17 14.30 4.74 -7.29
C CYS A 17 15.08 4.31 -6.04
N SER A 18 16.31 3.85 -6.22
CA SER A 18 17.21 3.51 -5.12
C SER A 18 18.60 4.04 -5.42
N GLN A 19 18.97 5.12 -4.74
CA GLN A 19 20.32 5.69 -4.67
C GLN A 19 20.87 5.50 -3.25
N THR A 20 22.17 5.74 -3.06
CA THR A 20 22.88 5.54 -1.78
C THR A 20 22.17 6.19 -0.59
N ASP A 21 21.67 7.41 -0.75
CA ASP A 21 21.00 8.17 0.33
C ASP A 21 19.50 8.38 0.11
N PHE A 22 18.94 7.82 -0.95
CA PHE A 22 17.56 8.09 -1.36
C PHE A 22 16.86 6.84 -1.88
N LYS A 23 15.74 6.49 -1.26
CA LYS A 23 14.86 5.44 -1.74
C LYS A 23 13.47 6.03 -1.96
N ALA A 24 12.86 5.74 -3.10
CA ALA A 24 11.52 6.18 -3.41
C ALA A 24 10.74 5.13 -4.18
N VAL A 25 9.43 5.12 -3.97
CA VAL A 25 8.50 4.30 -4.74
C VAL A 25 7.41 5.22 -5.29
N VAL A 26 7.16 5.07 -6.58
CA VAL A 26 6.09 5.76 -7.30
C VAL A 26 4.93 4.80 -7.46
N LEU A 27 3.76 5.18 -6.95
CA LEU A 27 2.54 4.38 -6.94
C LEU A 27 1.44 5.06 -7.76
N ASN A 28 0.41 4.31 -8.15
CA ASN A 28 -0.84 4.93 -8.60
C ASN A 28 -1.45 5.75 -7.47
N TYR A 29 -1.97 6.94 -7.79
CA TYR A 29 -2.73 7.74 -6.84
C TYR A 29 -4.12 7.14 -6.57
N MET A 30 -4.55 7.22 -5.31
CA MET A 30 -5.83 6.71 -4.83
C MET A 30 -6.64 7.88 -4.26
N PRO A 31 -7.51 8.51 -5.09
CA PRO A 31 -8.13 9.80 -4.78
C PRO A 31 -9.13 9.74 -3.63
N ASN A 32 -9.76 8.59 -3.39
CA ASN A 32 -10.68 8.42 -2.27
C ASN A 32 -9.96 8.10 -0.95
N GLY A 33 -8.63 8.04 -0.96
CA GLY A 33 -7.80 7.84 0.23
C GLY A 33 -7.92 6.43 0.79
N SER A 34 -7.65 6.29 2.09
CA SER A 34 -7.69 5.03 2.81
C SER A 34 -9.08 4.72 3.37
N LEU A 35 -9.38 3.43 3.59
CA LEU A 35 -10.67 2.95 4.07
C LEU A 35 -10.99 3.43 5.50
N ASP A 36 -9.98 3.64 6.34
CA ASP A 36 -10.16 4.19 7.70
C ASP A 36 -10.89 5.54 7.71
N LYS A 37 -10.59 6.43 6.74
CA LYS A 37 -11.30 7.71 6.54
C LYS A 37 -12.79 7.49 6.33
N TRP A 38 -13.19 6.43 5.63
CA TRP A 38 -14.58 6.12 5.34
C TRP A 38 -15.29 5.36 6.46
N LEU A 39 -14.53 4.72 7.35
CA LEU A 39 -15.07 3.97 8.48
C LEU A 39 -15.20 4.81 9.75
N TYR A 40 -14.30 5.78 9.96
CA TYR A 40 -14.18 6.48 11.24
C TYR A 40 -14.41 8.01 11.15
N SER A 41 -14.63 8.56 9.96
CA SER A 41 -15.00 9.98 9.81
C SER A 41 -16.52 10.17 9.83
N GLU A 42 -16.98 11.23 10.51
CA GLU A 42 -18.38 11.63 10.50
C GLU A 42 -18.85 12.17 9.13
N SER A 43 -17.92 12.59 8.28
CA SER A 43 -18.23 13.21 6.98
C SER A 43 -18.37 12.20 5.84
N PHE A 44 -18.04 10.93 6.06
CA PHE A 44 -18.04 9.89 5.03
C PHE A 44 -18.85 8.69 5.50
N SER A 45 -19.53 8.04 4.58
CA SER A 45 -20.24 6.79 4.88
C SER A 45 -20.23 5.86 3.69
N LEU A 46 -20.15 4.56 3.98
CA LEU A 46 -20.24 3.49 2.98
C LEU A 46 -21.58 2.79 3.13
N ASN A 47 -22.28 2.64 2.01
CA ASN A 47 -23.47 1.80 1.95
C ASN A 47 -23.06 0.30 1.96
N ILE A 48 -24.05 -0.58 2.16
CA ILE A 48 -23.80 -2.02 2.28
C ILE A 48 -23.15 -2.62 1.03
N LEU A 49 -23.57 -2.19 -0.17
CA LEU A 49 -23.03 -2.70 -1.43
C LEU A 49 -21.56 -2.31 -1.60
N GLN A 50 -21.20 -1.07 -1.28
CA GLN A 50 -19.80 -0.61 -1.29
C GLN A 50 -18.95 -1.42 -0.33
N ARG A 51 -19.44 -1.68 0.89
CA ARG A 51 -18.71 -2.50 1.88
C ARG A 51 -18.46 -3.91 1.37
N LEU A 52 -19.47 -4.54 0.76
CA LEU A 52 -19.34 -5.87 0.17
C LEU A 52 -18.34 -5.89 -0.98
N ASN A 53 -18.39 -4.90 -1.88
CA ASN A 53 -17.44 -4.79 -2.98
C ASN A 53 -16.00 -4.62 -2.48
N ILE A 54 -15.80 -3.76 -1.48
CA ILE A 54 -14.49 -3.57 -0.84
C ILE A 54 -13.99 -4.87 -0.21
N MET A 55 -14.86 -5.62 0.49
CA MET A 55 -14.49 -6.92 1.07
C MET A 55 -14.09 -7.94 0.00
N ILE A 56 -14.82 -8.00 -1.11
CA ILE A 56 -14.52 -8.88 -2.24
C ILE A 56 -13.17 -8.52 -2.87
N ASP A 57 -12.93 -7.24 -3.14
CA ASP A 57 -11.68 -6.75 -3.71
C ASP A 57 -10.48 -7.09 -2.80
N VAL A 58 -10.61 -6.87 -1.49
CA VAL A 58 -9.56 -7.22 -0.51
C VAL A 58 -9.32 -8.73 -0.47
N ALA A 59 -10.39 -9.53 -0.43
CA ALA A 59 -10.28 -10.99 -0.44
C ALA A 59 -9.58 -11.51 -1.72
N SER A 60 -9.92 -10.94 -2.88
CA SER A 60 -9.28 -11.28 -4.16
C SER A 60 -7.78 -10.95 -4.15
N ALA A 61 -7.40 -9.80 -3.57
CA ALA A 61 -5.99 -9.43 -3.42
C ALA A 61 -5.22 -10.44 -2.54
N LEU A 62 -5.81 -10.86 -1.42
CA LEU A 62 -5.19 -11.82 -0.49
C LEU A 62 -5.11 -13.22 -1.08
N GLU A 63 -6.15 -13.67 -1.79
CA GLU A 63 -6.15 -14.94 -2.51
C GLU A 63 -4.98 -14.99 -3.50
N TYR A 64 -4.79 -13.93 -4.28
CA TYR A 64 -3.68 -13.82 -5.22
C TYR A 64 -2.32 -13.88 -4.51
N LEU A 65 -2.15 -13.20 -3.37
CA LEU A 65 -0.89 -13.24 -2.61
C LEU A 65 -0.60 -14.64 -2.04
N HIS A 66 -1.62 -15.32 -1.53
CA HIS A 66 -1.45 -16.63 -0.90
C HIS A 66 -1.26 -17.77 -1.90
N HIS A 67 -1.98 -17.74 -3.03
CA HIS A 67 -2.07 -18.87 -3.95
C HIS A 67 -1.73 -18.53 -5.40
N GLY A 68 -1.88 -17.26 -5.80
CA GLY A 68 -1.72 -16.82 -7.19
C GLY A 68 -0.29 -16.51 -7.61
N TYR A 69 0.66 -16.45 -6.67
CA TYR A 69 2.08 -16.22 -6.95
C TYR A 69 2.91 -17.47 -6.64
N GLY A 70 4.01 -17.69 -7.38
CA GLY A 70 4.82 -18.91 -7.28
C GLY A 70 5.44 -19.20 -5.89
N THR A 71 5.33 -18.27 -4.95
CA THR A 71 5.62 -18.47 -3.53
C THR A 71 4.55 -17.74 -2.72
N PRO A 72 3.88 -18.39 -1.75
CA PRO A 72 2.88 -17.73 -0.91
C PRO A 72 3.45 -16.51 -0.19
N ILE A 73 2.71 -15.40 -0.24
CA ILE A 73 3.03 -14.14 0.40
C ILE A 73 1.96 -13.81 1.44
N VAL A 74 2.34 -13.69 2.70
CA VAL A 74 1.44 -13.24 3.78
C VAL A 74 1.66 -11.75 4.01
N HIS A 75 0.59 -10.94 3.94
CA HIS A 75 0.67 -9.48 4.09
C HIS A 75 1.12 -9.03 5.49
N CYS A 76 0.64 -9.71 6.54
CA CYS A 76 0.94 -9.47 7.97
C CYS A 76 0.49 -8.14 8.58
N ASP A 77 0.17 -7.08 7.81
CA ASP A 77 -0.36 -5.80 8.33
C ASP A 77 -1.67 -5.37 7.66
N LEU A 78 -2.65 -6.26 7.56
CA LEU A 78 -3.93 -5.91 6.93
C LEU A 78 -4.78 -5.10 7.92
N LYS A 79 -5.05 -3.84 7.58
CA LYS A 79 -5.87 -2.90 8.35
C LYS A 79 -6.50 -1.85 7.44
N PRO A 80 -7.55 -1.13 7.87
CA PRO A 80 -8.25 -0.15 7.02
C PRO A 80 -7.35 0.95 6.43
N SER A 81 -6.31 1.40 7.14
CA SER A 81 -5.36 2.41 6.62
C SER A 81 -4.46 1.90 5.48
N ASN A 82 -4.36 0.57 5.32
CA ASN A 82 -3.62 -0.10 4.25
C ASN A 82 -4.52 -0.52 3.08
N ILE A 83 -5.81 -0.15 3.10
CA ILE A 83 -6.74 -0.36 2.00
C ILE A 83 -7.01 1.00 1.37
N LEU A 84 -6.55 1.23 0.14
CA LEU A 84 -6.73 2.47 -0.59
C LEU A 84 -7.87 2.34 -1.60
N LEU A 85 -8.59 3.43 -1.83
CA LEU A 85 -9.75 3.48 -2.71
C LEU A 85 -9.47 4.32 -3.96
N ASP A 86 -9.70 3.72 -5.13
CA ASP A 86 -9.58 4.40 -6.42
C ASP A 86 -10.81 5.28 -6.72
N ASN A 87 -10.86 5.91 -7.90
CA ASN A 87 -11.96 6.78 -8.33
C ASN A 87 -13.34 6.11 -8.26
N ASP A 88 -13.40 4.80 -8.56
CA ASP A 88 -14.64 4.04 -8.68
C ASP A 88 -15.01 3.32 -7.37
N MET A 89 -14.35 3.69 -6.26
CA MET A 89 -14.47 3.04 -4.95
C MET A 89 -14.01 1.57 -4.95
N GLY A 90 -13.18 1.18 -5.92
CA GLY A 90 -12.49 -0.11 -5.93
C GLY A 90 -11.37 -0.14 -4.90
N ALA A 91 -11.22 -1.27 -4.21
CA ALA A 91 -10.24 -1.40 -3.13
C ALA A 91 -8.90 -1.97 -3.60
N HIS A 92 -7.82 -1.36 -3.12
CA HIS A 92 -6.44 -1.71 -3.42
C HIS A 92 -5.66 -1.92 -2.12
N VAL A 93 -5.21 -3.15 -1.87
CA VAL A 93 -4.37 -3.47 -0.72
C VAL A 93 -2.96 -2.91 -0.94
N ALA A 94 -2.50 -2.13 0.02
CA ALA A 94 -1.23 -1.43 0.03
C ALA A 94 -0.40 -1.80 1.28
N ASP A 95 0.87 -1.36 1.27
CA ASP A 95 1.82 -1.50 2.37
C ASP A 95 2.22 -2.95 2.75
N PHE A 96 3.15 -3.50 1.98
CA PHE A 96 3.80 -4.79 2.25
C PHE A 96 5.02 -4.67 3.16
N GLY A 97 5.14 -3.60 3.97
CA GLY A 97 6.35 -3.29 4.73
C GLY A 97 6.82 -4.40 5.69
N ILE A 98 5.93 -5.34 6.05
CA ILE A 98 6.23 -6.54 6.85
C ILE A 98 5.77 -7.86 6.21
N ALA A 99 5.52 -7.87 4.90
CA ALA A 99 5.05 -9.08 4.23
C ALA A 99 6.10 -10.20 4.27
N LYS A 100 5.64 -11.44 4.40
CA LYS A 100 6.47 -12.64 4.53
C LYS A 100 6.27 -13.59 3.35
N LEU A 101 7.38 -14.07 2.79
CA LEU A 101 7.39 -15.15 1.81
C LEU A 101 7.53 -16.49 2.52
N LEU A 102 6.72 -17.48 2.14
CA LEU A 102 6.77 -18.82 2.70
C LEU A 102 7.33 -19.80 1.66
N GLY A 103 8.61 -20.17 1.75
CA GLY A 103 9.19 -21.22 0.90
C GLY A 103 10.69 -21.46 1.05
N GLY A 104 11.08 -22.71 1.37
CA GLY A 104 12.43 -23.26 1.23
C GLY A 104 13.29 -23.39 2.50
N GLY A 105 12.98 -24.37 3.37
CA GLY A 105 13.87 -24.89 4.44
C GLY A 105 14.25 -23.93 5.57
N ASP A 106 13.63 -24.10 6.75
CA ASP A 106 13.99 -23.59 8.09
C ASP A 106 14.43 -22.13 8.30
N SER A 107 14.36 -21.28 7.29
CA SER A 107 14.47 -19.84 7.45
C SER A 107 13.18 -19.22 6.97
N MET A 108 12.37 -18.70 7.91
CA MET A 108 11.49 -17.59 7.58
C MET A 108 12.38 -16.49 7.00
N THR A 109 12.52 -16.44 5.68
CA THR A 109 13.30 -15.39 5.03
C THR A 109 12.47 -14.13 5.16
N GLN A 110 12.68 -13.37 6.24
CA GLN A 110 12.19 -12.01 6.35
C GLN A 110 12.86 -11.21 5.24
N THR A 111 12.18 -11.05 4.12
CA THR A 111 12.66 -10.16 3.08
C THR A 111 11.47 -9.47 2.47
N MET A 112 11.17 -8.27 2.99
CA MET A 112 11.34 -7.00 2.29
C MET A 112 10.89 -5.89 3.23
N THR A 113 11.82 -5.38 4.05
CA THR A 113 11.63 -4.13 4.80
C THR A 113 11.54 -2.99 3.80
N LEU A 114 10.34 -2.67 3.33
CA LEU A 114 10.07 -1.42 2.64
C LEU A 114 9.16 -0.58 3.54
N ALA A 115 9.84 0.20 4.37
CA ALA A 115 9.32 1.40 5.02
C ALA A 115 8.16 1.20 6.00
N THR A 116 8.45 1.46 7.27
CA THR A 116 7.41 1.88 8.22
C THR A 116 6.72 3.13 7.66
N ILE A 117 5.42 3.05 7.38
CA ILE A 117 4.56 4.23 7.24
C ILE A 117 4.55 4.94 8.61
N GLY A 118 5.22 6.07 8.69
CA GLY A 118 5.02 7.02 9.78
C GLY A 118 3.95 8.03 9.38
N ILE A 119 2.80 8.02 10.05
CA ILE A 119 1.89 9.18 10.07
C ILE A 119 2.59 10.26 10.91
N TRP A 120 2.88 11.42 10.31
CA TRP A 120 3.53 12.53 11.03
C TRP A 120 2.46 13.48 11.57
N ASN A 121 2.33 13.53 12.90
CA ASN A 121 1.65 14.61 13.61
C ASN A 121 2.66 15.70 13.98
N GLY A 122 2.26 16.95 13.76
CA GLY A 122 3.16 18.09 13.56
C GLY A 122 4.15 18.43 14.67
N ARG A 123 5.40 18.64 14.27
CA ARG A 123 6.25 19.85 14.45
C ARG A 123 7.73 19.44 14.37
N ASN A 124 8.46 20.25 13.59
CA ASN A 124 9.90 20.22 13.29
C ASN A 124 10.33 19.51 11.99
N SER A 125 11.14 20.27 11.25
CA SER A 125 11.78 20.08 9.95
C SER A 125 12.10 18.62 9.58
N PHE A 126 11.60 18.20 8.41
CA PHE A 126 11.92 16.90 7.81
C PHE A 126 13.34 16.90 7.24
N GLN A 127 14.28 16.36 8.00
CA GLN A 127 15.55 15.88 7.45
C GLN A 127 15.98 14.62 8.19
N LYS A 128 15.59 13.45 7.67
CA LYS A 128 16.16 12.16 8.08
C LYS A 128 16.75 11.45 6.87
N ARG A 129 18.06 11.19 6.95
CA ARG A 129 18.80 10.29 6.05
C ARG A 129 18.15 8.90 6.13
N GLY A 130 17.95 8.24 4.98
CA GLY A 130 17.44 6.86 4.91
C GLY A 130 15.91 6.68 4.91
N CYS A 131 15.10 7.73 4.79
CA CYS A 131 13.64 7.61 4.70
C CYS A 131 13.17 7.28 3.29
N VAL A 132 12.26 6.30 3.13
CA VAL A 132 11.61 6.01 1.84
C VAL A 132 10.57 7.08 1.57
N GLN A 133 10.66 7.74 0.41
CA GLN A 133 9.68 8.72 -0.01
C GLN A 133 8.62 8.09 -0.91
N PHE A 134 7.35 8.42 -0.62
CA PHE A 134 6.22 7.98 -1.43
C PHE A 134 5.81 9.09 -2.39
N TRP A 135 5.71 8.71 -3.66
CA TRP A 135 5.28 9.56 -4.75
C TRP A 135 4.09 8.90 -5.43
N TYR A 136 3.16 9.71 -5.90
CA TYR A 136 1.99 9.24 -6.64
C TYR A 136 1.96 9.84 -8.03
N CYS A 137 1.47 9.08 -8.99
CA CYS A 137 1.28 9.54 -10.37
C CYS A 137 -0.20 9.78 -10.66
N THR A 138 -0.52 10.95 -11.22
CA THR A 138 -1.84 11.30 -11.76
C THR A 138 -1.66 11.87 -13.17
N HIS A 139 -2.37 11.31 -14.16
CA HIS A 139 -2.33 11.80 -15.55
C HIS A 139 -0.91 11.99 -16.13
N GLY A 140 0.05 11.15 -15.73
CA GLY A 140 1.44 11.22 -16.18
C GLY A 140 2.36 12.17 -15.37
N ASN A 141 1.82 12.91 -14.40
CA ASN A 141 2.59 13.78 -13.51
C ASN A 141 2.90 13.11 -12.17
N ILE A 142 4.13 13.27 -11.68
CA ILE A 142 4.60 12.69 -10.42
C ILE A 142 4.54 13.75 -9.30
N HIS A 143 3.86 13.43 -8.21
CA HIS A 143 3.65 14.31 -7.07
C HIS A 143 4.19 13.68 -5.79
N LYS A 144 4.80 14.49 -4.92
CA LYS A 144 5.25 14.04 -3.59
C LYS A 144 4.04 14.00 -2.66
N LYS A 145 3.91 12.96 -1.84
CA LYS A 145 2.93 12.95 -0.75
C LYS A 145 3.43 13.84 0.39
N GLU A 146 2.93 15.07 0.43
CA GLU A 146 2.97 15.88 1.65
C GLU A 146 1.92 15.30 2.63
N ALA A 147 2.26 15.18 3.91
CA ALA A 147 1.27 14.79 4.91
C ALA A 147 0.23 15.90 5.01
N ASP A 148 -1.03 15.58 4.75
CA ASP A 148 -2.14 16.51 5.01
C ASP A 148 -2.09 16.92 6.49
N ARG A 149 -2.21 18.23 6.74
CA ARG A 149 -2.16 18.85 8.07
C ARG A 149 -3.39 18.53 8.92
#